data_AF-A0A1I2ERJ2-F1
#
_entry.id   AF-A0A1I2ERJ2-F1
#
_cell.length_a   1.000
_cell.length_b   1.000
_cell.length_c   1.000
_cell.angle_alpha   90.00
_cell.angle_beta   90.00
_cell.angle_gamma   90.00
#
_symmetry.space_group_name_H-M   'P 1'
#
loop_
_entity.id
_entity.type
_entity.pdbx_description
1 polymer ?
#
loop_
_entity_poly.entity_id
_entity_poly.type
_entity_poly.pdbx_seq_one_letter_code
_entity_poly.pdbx_strand_id
1 'polypeptide(L)'
;MPDFRAHRHPVLAVRCPDCGKAPGLWCIRRSGPRANELHLSRRAEADSVFAEQHGPEASIERDGDGWTINPHGRAGIRPQAEDA
;
A
#
# COMPACT_ATOMS: atom_id res chain seq x y z
N MET A 1 -7.50 -2.87 -13.11
CA MET A 1 -7.54 -2.88 -11.64
C MET A 1 -6.13 -3.18 -11.14
N PRO A 2 -5.49 -2.28 -10.37
CA PRO A 2 -4.16 -2.49 -9.80
C PRO A 2 -4.03 -3.82 -9.04
N ASP A 3 -2.94 -4.56 -9.25
CA ASP A 3 -2.63 -5.76 -8.45
C ASP A 3 -1.59 -5.42 -7.37
N PHE A 4 -2.06 -5.30 -6.13
CA PHE A 4 -1.23 -4.99 -4.97
C PHE A 4 -0.25 -6.10 -4.58
N ARG A 5 -0.38 -7.30 -5.16
CA ARG A 5 0.50 -8.45 -4.89
C ARG A 5 1.58 -8.63 -5.94
N ALA A 6 1.48 -7.97 -7.08
CA ALA A 6 2.37 -8.13 -8.24
C ALA A 6 3.76 -7.50 -8.05
N HIS A 7 3.99 -6.75 -6.98
CA HIS A 7 5.19 -5.94 -6.81
C HIS A 7 5.84 -6.14 -5.45
N ARG A 8 7.12 -5.77 -5.37
CA ARG A 8 7.92 -5.87 -4.14
C ARG A 8 7.35 -5.07 -2.97
N HIS A 9 6.56 -4.03 -3.24
CA HIS A 9 5.86 -3.24 -2.24
C HIS A 9 4.45 -2.91 -2.78
N PRO A 10 3.35 -3.07 -2.02
CA PRO A 10 1.97 -2.92 -2.52
C PRO A 10 1.69 -1.54 -3.10
N VAL A 11 2.20 -0.49 -2.45
CA VAL A 11 2.13 0.92 -2.91
C VAL A 11 2.67 1.13 -4.35
N LEU A 12 3.48 0.21 -4.88
CA LEU A 12 3.93 0.27 -6.27
C LEU A 12 2.82 -0.11 -7.27
N ALA A 13 1.66 -0.62 -6.86
CA ALA A 13 0.57 -0.98 -7.76
C ALA A 13 -0.08 0.22 -8.45
N VAL A 14 0.06 1.42 -7.89
CA VAL A 14 -0.48 2.67 -8.44
C VAL A 14 0.62 3.56 -9.01
N ARG A 15 0.25 4.48 -9.91
CA ARG A 15 1.15 5.54 -10.40
C ARG A 15 1.42 6.55 -9.28
N CYS A 16 2.63 7.11 -9.21
CA CYS A 16 2.89 8.21 -8.26
C CYS A 16 2.30 9.52 -8.78
N PRO A 17 1.44 10.22 -8.00
CA PRO A 17 0.91 11.52 -8.40
C PRO A 17 2.00 12.61 -8.55
N ASP A 18 3.02 12.60 -7.68
CA ASP A 18 4.00 13.70 -7.64
C ASP A 18 5.08 13.62 -8.75
N CYS A 19 5.57 12.41 -9.04
CA CYS A 19 6.65 12.19 -10.01
C CYS A 19 6.24 11.40 -11.24
N GLY A 20 4.97 11.00 -11.34
CA GLY A 20 4.41 10.33 -12.51
C GLY A 20 4.94 8.92 -12.78
N LYS A 21 5.82 8.37 -11.93
CA LYS A 21 6.41 7.04 -12.15
C LYS A 21 5.32 5.97 -12.22
N ALA A 22 5.48 5.09 -13.20
CA ALA A 22 4.57 3.98 -13.47
C ALA A 22 4.52 2.98 -12.29
N PRO A 23 3.47 2.14 -12.24
CA PRO A 23 3.44 0.99 -11.34
C PRO A 23 4.70 0.13 -11.43
N GLY A 24 5.09 -0.51 -10.32
CA GLY A 24 6.31 -1.32 -10.20
C GLY A 24 7.63 -0.52 -10.10
N LEU A 25 7.65 0.75 -10.48
CA LEU A 25 8.86 1.59 -10.42
C LEU A 25 8.91 2.42 -9.15
N TRP A 26 10.06 2.41 -8.47
CA TRP A 26 10.30 3.25 -7.30
C TRP A 26 10.23 4.75 -7.64
N CYS A 27 9.77 5.54 -6.66
CA CYS A 27 9.78 6.99 -6.79
C CYS A 27 11.21 7.53 -6.92
N ILE A 28 11.35 8.61 -7.68
CA ILE A 28 12.60 9.36 -7.79
C ILE A 28 12.42 10.71 -7.11
N ARG A 29 13.43 11.18 -6.37
CA ARG A 29 13.49 12.57 -5.94
C ARG A 29 13.89 13.42 -7.15
N ARG A 30 13.33 14.62 -7.27
CA ARG A 30 13.78 15.59 -8.29
C ARG A 30 15.21 16.12 -8.04
N SER A 31 15.70 16.02 -6.80
CA SER A 31 16.93 16.69 -6.33
C SER A 31 18.16 15.80 -6.09
N GLY A 32 18.12 14.50 -6.38
CA GLY A 32 19.25 13.63 -6.06
C GLY A 32 18.87 12.17 -5.87
N PRO A 33 19.75 11.32 -5.32
CA PRO A 33 19.68 9.86 -5.46
C PRO A 33 18.35 9.29 -4.97
N ARG A 34 18.06 8.08 -5.48
CA ARG A 34 16.84 7.30 -5.19
C ARG A 34 16.37 7.56 -3.77
N ALA A 35 15.14 8.06 -3.61
CA ALA A 35 14.52 7.86 -2.33
C ALA A 35 14.38 6.35 -2.19
N ASN A 36 15.01 5.78 -1.16
CA ASN A 36 14.62 4.46 -0.66
C ASN A 36 13.16 4.47 -0.13
N GLU A 37 12.46 5.60 -0.28
CA GLU A 37 11.12 5.88 0.18
C GLU A 37 10.20 6.21 -1.00
N LEU A 38 8.98 5.69 -0.93
CA LEU A 38 7.88 6.09 -1.79
C LEU A 38 7.31 7.41 -1.29
N HIS A 39 6.95 8.32 -2.21
CA HIS A 39 6.30 9.58 -1.85
C HIS A 39 5.00 9.33 -1.07
N LEU A 40 4.72 10.20 -0.11
CA LEU A 40 3.52 10.11 0.74
C LEU A 40 2.24 10.14 -0.11
N SER A 41 2.17 10.98 -1.15
CA SER A 41 1.01 11.03 -2.04
C SER A 41 0.77 9.70 -2.76
N ARG A 42 1.82 8.93 -3.08
CA ARG A 42 1.66 7.59 -3.66
C ARG A 42 1.12 6.59 -2.65
N ARG A 43 1.52 6.70 -1.38
CA ARG A 43 1.00 5.85 -0.30
C ARG A 43 -0.49 6.12 -0.08
N ALA A 44 -0.86 7.40 0.05
CA ALA A 44 -2.27 7.81 0.19
C ALA A 44 -3.13 7.36 -1.01
N GLU A 45 -2.62 7.51 -2.23
CA GLU A 45 -3.30 7.02 -3.44
C GLU A 45 -3.46 5.50 -3.41
N ALA A 46 -2.40 4.78 -3.05
CA ALA A 46 -2.44 3.32 -2.93
C ALA A 46 -3.45 2.87 -1.88
N ASP A 47 -3.52 3.55 -0.73
CA ASP A 47 -4.45 3.23 0.36
C ASP A 47 -5.91 3.49 -0.07
N SER A 48 -6.18 4.63 -0.72
CA SER A 48 -7.52 4.96 -1.25
C SER A 48 -7.97 3.93 -2.27
N VAL A 49 -7.11 3.62 -3.24
CA VAL A 49 -7.39 2.65 -4.30
C VAL A 49 -7.51 1.23 -3.75
N PHE A 50 -6.77 0.89 -2.70
CA PHE A 50 -6.89 -0.40 -2.02
C PHE A 50 -8.24 -0.53 -1.29
N ALA A 51 -8.62 0.49 -0.52
CA ALA A 51 -9.89 0.52 0.20
C ALA A 51 -11.10 0.49 -0.74
N GLU A 52 -11.04 1.19 -1.88
CA GLU A 52 -12.08 1.15 -2.90
C GLU A 52 -12.25 -0.27 -3.51
N GLN A 53 -11.14 -0.98 -3.69
CA GLN A 53 -11.13 -2.30 -4.32
C GLN A 53 -11.47 -3.46 -3.38
N HIS A 54 -11.00 -3.39 -2.14
CA HIS A 54 -11.05 -4.51 -1.20
C HIS A 54 -11.95 -4.24 0.00
N GLY A 55 -12.42 -3.00 0.17
CA GLY A 55 -13.16 -2.53 1.33
C GLY A 55 -12.26 -1.88 2.39
N PRO A 56 -12.82 -0.99 3.22
CA PRO A 56 -12.06 -0.24 4.23
C PRO A 56 -11.47 -1.13 5.33
N GLU A 57 -12.08 -2.30 5.57
CA GLU A 57 -11.61 -3.25 6.57
C GLU A 57 -10.54 -4.19 6.05
N ALA A 58 -10.27 -4.22 4.73
CA ALA A 58 -9.28 -5.13 4.18
C ALA A 58 -7.87 -4.78 4.67
N SER A 59 -7.04 -5.81 4.87
CA SER A 59 -5.61 -5.65 5.12
C SER A 59 -4.80 -6.33 4.03
N ILE A 60 -3.58 -5.83 3.81
CA ILE A 60 -2.57 -6.52 3.02
C ILE A 60 -1.35 -6.80 3.89
N GLU A 61 -0.90 -8.04 3.87
CA GLU A 61 0.13 -8.53 4.78
C GLU A 61 1.24 -9.22 4.01
N ARG A 62 2.45 -9.14 4.55
CA ARG A 62 3.60 -9.81 3.95
C ARG A 62 3.54 -11.29 4.29
N ASP A 63 3.61 -12.13 3.26
CA ASP A 63 3.59 -13.58 3.37
C ASP A 63 4.79 -14.15 2.60
N GLY A 64 5.85 -14.49 3.34
CA GLY A 64 7.16 -14.82 2.78
C GLY A 64 7.70 -13.69 1.90
N ASP A 65 7.93 -13.99 0.62
CA ASP A 65 8.38 -13.03 -0.39
C ASP A 65 7.23 -12.31 -1.12
N GLY A 66 5.98 -12.70 -0.84
CA GLY A 66 4.79 -12.17 -1.47
C GLY A 66 3.91 -11.34 -0.54
N TRP A 67 2.69 -11.10 -1.01
CA TRP A 67 1.65 -10.35 -0.30
C TRP A 67 0.33 -11.10 -0.37
N THR A 68 -0.36 -11.14 0.76
CA THR A 68 -1.68 -11.75 0.89
C THR A 68 -2.69 -10.69 1.35
N ILE A 69 -3.86 -10.68 0.71
CA ILE A 69 -4.94 -9.74 1.03
C ILE A 69 -5.96 -10.48 1.90
N ASN A 70 -6.26 -9.92 3.06
CA ASN A 70 -7.31 -10.40 3.95
C ASN A 70 -8.51 -9.43 3.87
N PRO A 71 -9.64 -9.84 3.28
CA PRO A 71 -10.82 -8.97 3.13
C PRO A 71 -11.51 -8.62 4.47
N HIS A 72 -11.22 -9.37 5.53
CA HIS A 72 -11.80 -9.16 6.87
C HIS A 72 -10.85 -8.41 7.82
N GLY A 73 -9.74 -7.89 7.29
CA GLY A 73 -8.74 -7.20 8.06
C GLY A 73 -7.91 -8.12 8.95
N ARG A 74 -6.88 -7.57 9.56
CA ARG A 74 -6.02 -8.32 10.47
C ARG A 74 -6.83 -8.73 11.70
N ALA A 75 -7.00 -10.03 11.91
CA ALA A 75 -7.51 -10.57 13.17
C ALA A 75 -6.49 -10.26 14.28
N GLY A 76 -6.63 -9.13 14.96
CA GLY A 76 -5.69 -8.72 16.01
C GLY A 76 -5.66 -7.25 16.41
N ILE A 77 -6.46 -6.37 15.80
CA ILE A 77 -6.55 -4.95 16.23
C ILE A 77 -8.03 -4.58 16.39
N ARG A 78 -8.76 -5.26 17.27
CA ARG A 78 -9.81 -4.55 18.01
C ARG A 78 -9.10 -3.83 19.15
N PRO A 79 -9.31 -2.53 19.38
CA PRO A 79 -9.13 -2.00 20.71
C PRO A 79 -9.96 -2.93 21.62
N GLN A 80 -9.33 -3.53 22.64
CA GLN A 80 -10.11 -4.05 23.75
C GLN A 80 -10.94 -2.87 24.21
N ALA A 81 -12.26 -2.92 24.02
CA ALA A 81 -13.13 -2.08 24.81
C ALA A 81 -12.84 -2.50 26.25
N GLU A 82 -12.12 -1.64 26.95
CA GLU A 82 -11.88 -1.76 28.37
C GLU A 82 -13.26 -1.59 29.01
N ASP A 83 -13.89 -2.71 29.35
CA ASP A 83 -15.00 -2.73 30.28
C ASP A 83 -14.46 -2.30 31.65
N ALA A 84 -14.69 -1.05 32.04
CA ALA A 84 -14.72 -0.58 33.44
C ALA A 84 -15.43 0.77 33.57
#